data_AF-A0A535S058-F1
#
_entry.id   AF-A0A535S058-F1
#
_cell.length_a   1.000
_cell.length_b   1.000
_cell.length_c   1.000
_cell.angle_alpha   90.00
_cell.angle_beta   90.00
_cell.angle_gamma   90.00
#
_symmetry.space_group_name_H-M   'P 1'
#
loop_
_entity.id
_entity.type
_entity.pdbx_description
1 polymer ?
#
loop_
_entity_poly.entity_id
_entity_poly.type
_entity_poly.pdbx_seq_one_letter_code
_entity_poly.pdbx_strand_id
1 'polypeptide(L)'
;MKKDLDVVLFGEAIAMFIADDYLPLEEANHYTRAVAGAELNVSVGLDTTRVPFDERYLTGFQLKSRVREGNPMVVYFRKSSVASHMAPNKGRRLQAQP
;
A
#
# COMPACT_ATOMS: atom_id res chain seq x y z
N MET A 1 -9.15 17.82 23.99
CA MET A 1 -7.67 17.86 24.08
C MET A 1 -7.12 17.56 22.68
N LYS A 2 -6.32 18.45 22.08
CA LYS A 2 -5.61 18.11 20.83
C LYS A 2 -4.59 17.02 21.19
N LYS A 3 -4.62 15.88 20.49
CA LYS A 3 -3.52 14.92 20.55
C LYS A 3 -2.35 15.52 19.80
N ASP A 4 -1.25 15.77 20.51
CA ASP A 4 0.02 16.01 19.87
C ASP A 4 0.48 14.71 19.18
N LEU A 5 1.06 14.85 17.99
CA LEU A 5 1.54 13.72 17.20
C LEU A 5 3.07 13.67 17.31
N ASP A 6 3.61 12.52 17.71
CA ASP A 6 5.05 12.33 17.81
C ASP A 6 5.69 12.09 16.44
N VAL A 7 5.04 11.28 15.60
CA VAL A 7 5.52 10.93 14.25
C VAL A 7 4.34 10.92 13.29
N VAL A 8 4.56 11.45 12.07
CA VAL A 8 3.62 11.36 10.96
C VAL A 8 4.37 10.82 9.76
N LEU A 9 3.80 9.77 9.13
CA LEU A 9 4.31 9.19 7.91
C LEU A 9 3.35 9.49 6.76
N PHE A 10 3.91 9.88 5.61
CA PHE A 10 3.16 10.07 4.37
C PHE A 10 3.71 9.10 3.34
N GLY A 11 2.87 8.17 2.91
CA GLY A 11 3.31 7.11 2.00
C GLY A 11 2.13 6.35 1.42
N GLU A 12 2.44 5.53 0.44
CA GLU A 12 1.48 4.63 -0.16
C GLU A 12 1.59 3.24 0.48
N ALA A 13 0.46 2.77 1.02
CA ALA A 13 0.28 1.35 1.29
C ALA A 13 -0.26 0.69 0.02
N ILE A 14 0.41 -0.36 -0.45
CA ILE A 14 -0.04 -1.17 -1.59
C ILE A 14 -0.31 -2.61 -1.14
N ALA A 15 -1.31 -3.23 -1.77
CA ALA A 15 -1.48 -4.67 -1.67
C ALA A 15 -0.33 -5.38 -2.40
N MET A 16 0.19 -6.46 -1.83
CA MET A 16 1.21 -7.28 -2.46
C MET A 16 0.69 -8.70 -2.63
N PHE A 17 0.85 -9.25 -3.83
CA PHE A 17 0.58 -10.65 -4.13
C PHE A 17 1.90 -11.34 -4.45
N ILE A 18 2.28 -12.30 -3.62
CA ILE A 18 3.52 -13.05 -3.75
C ILE A 18 3.19 -14.39 -4.36
N ALA A 19 3.79 -14.76 -5.48
CA ALA A 19 3.60 -16.08 -6.09
C ALA A 19 3.97 -17.19 -5.08
N ASP A 20 3.14 -18.23 -5.01
CA ASP A 20 3.34 -19.32 -4.07
C ASP A 20 4.39 -20.33 -4.58
N ASP A 21 4.52 -20.49 -5.89
CA ASP A 21 5.52 -21.31 -6.55
C ASP A 21 6.69 -20.48 -7.10
N TYR A 22 7.70 -21.16 -7.65
CA TYR A 22 8.92 -20.55 -8.21
C TYR A 22 8.84 -20.38 -9.74
N LEU A 23 7.63 -20.29 -10.30
CA LEU A 23 7.42 -20.08 -11.72
C LEU A 23 7.47 -18.58 -12.07
N PRO A 24 7.63 -18.23 -13.36
CA PRO A 24 7.37 -16.88 -13.83
C PRO A 24 5.97 -16.38 -13.42
N LEU A 25 5.81 -15.06 -13.28
CA LEU A 25 4.56 -14.46 -12.79
C LEU A 25 3.37 -14.74 -13.72
N GLU A 26 3.63 -14.86 -15.02
CA GLU A 26 2.64 -15.22 -16.04
C GLU A 26 2.12 -16.66 -15.95
N GLU A 27 2.84 -17.54 -15.25
CA GLU A 27 2.48 -18.96 -15.07
C GLU A 27 1.97 -19.29 -13.66
N ALA A 28 2.21 -18.41 -12.68
CA ALA A 28 1.80 -18.61 -11.30
C ALA A 28 0.27 -18.54 -11.13
N ASN A 29 -0.32 -19.57 -10.52
CA ASN A 29 -1.78 -19.70 -10.33
C ASN A 29 -2.26 -19.33 -8.93
N HIS A 30 -1.36 -19.29 -7.95
CA HIS A 30 -1.69 -19.01 -6.55
C HIS A 30 -0.76 -17.95 -5.96
N TYR A 31 -1.35 -17.08 -5.14
CA TYR A 31 -0.67 -15.96 -4.55
C TYR A 31 -1.04 -15.79 -3.07
N THR A 32 -0.01 -15.61 -2.25
CA THR A 32 -0.17 -15.15 -0.88
C THR A 32 -0.30 -13.64 -0.82
N ARG A 33 -1.33 -13.15 -0.12
CA ARG A 33 -1.54 -11.72 0.12
C ARG A 33 -0.65 -11.20 1.23
N ALA A 34 -0.10 -10.01 1.02
CA ALA A 34 0.66 -9.24 1.99
C ALA A 34 0.43 -7.74 1.78
N VAL A 35 1.07 -6.92 2.61
CA VAL A 35 1.14 -5.46 2.47
C VAL A 35 2.55 -5.03 2.12
N ALA A 36 2.69 -3.96 1.35
CA ALA A 36 3.97 -3.32 1.09
C ALA A 36 3.83 -1.80 1.15
N GLY A 37 4.96 -1.12 1.39
CA GLY A 37 5.06 0.33 1.52
C GLY A 37 6.23 0.67 2.43
N ALA A 38 7.11 1.58 2.01
CA ALA A 38 8.32 1.91 2.76
C ALA A 38 7.97 2.48 4.14
N GLU A 39 6.99 3.36 4.19
CA GLU A 39 6.47 3.95 5.42
C GLU A 39 5.70 2.93 6.25
N LEU A 40 4.95 2.02 5.60
CA LEU A 40 4.17 1.00 6.29
C LEU A 40 5.07 0.00 7.05
N ASN A 41 6.27 -0.27 6.52
CA ASN A 41 7.27 -1.09 7.22
C ASN A 41 7.74 -0.47 8.55
N VAL A 42 7.57 0.85 8.73
CA VAL A 42 7.94 1.58 9.95
C VAL A 42 6.70 1.90 10.82
N SER A 43 5.49 1.81 10.25
CA SER A 43 4.27 2.31 10.89
C SER A 43 3.60 1.33 11.86
N VAL A 44 4.24 0.22 12.21
CA VAL A 44 3.65 -0.79 13.10
C VAL A 44 3.33 -0.17 14.46
N GLY A 45 2.06 -0.24 14.86
CA GLY A 45 1.57 0.35 16.10
C GLY A 45 1.20 1.84 16.03
N LEU A 46 1.32 2.49 14.86
CA LEU A 46 0.89 3.87 14.66
C LEU A 46 -0.62 3.99 14.36
N ASP A 47 -1.18 5.16 14.65
CA ASP A 47 -2.59 5.51 14.42
C ASP A 47 -2.90 5.65 12.92
N THR A 48 -3.91 4.90 12.44
CA THR A 48 -4.36 4.88 11.05
C THR A 48 -5.63 5.69 10.78
N THR A 49 -6.18 6.40 11.77
CA THR A 49 -7.45 7.17 11.66
C THR A 49 -7.41 8.30 10.61
N ARG A 50 -6.23 8.66 10.12
CA ARG A 50 -6.02 9.69 9.08
C ARG A 50 -5.80 9.11 7.67
N VAL A 51 -5.94 7.80 7.48
CA VAL A 51 -5.90 7.19 6.15
C VAL A 51 -7.21 7.47 5.42
N PRO A 52 -7.19 8.25 4.32
CA PRO A 52 -8.41 8.61 3.59
C PRO A 52 -8.89 7.46 2.69
N PHE A 53 -10.21 7.34 2.56
CA PHE A 53 -10.86 6.49 1.56
C PHE A 53 -11.45 7.39 0.47
N ASP A 54 -11.26 7.01 -0.79
CA ASP A 54 -11.77 7.76 -1.95
C ASP A 54 -12.14 6.77 -3.06
N GLU A 55 -13.44 6.60 -3.30
CA GLU A 55 -13.98 5.61 -4.25
C GLU A 55 -13.67 5.94 -5.72
N ARG A 56 -13.16 7.14 -6.02
CA ARG A 56 -12.81 7.55 -7.39
C ARG A 56 -11.54 6.91 -7.92
N TYR A 57 -10.69 6.39 -7.04
CA TYR A 57 -9.37 5.87 -7.38
C TYR A 57 -9.14 4.51 -6.74
N LEU A 58 -8.43 3.64 -7.45
CA LEU A 58 -8.11 2.30 -6.95
C LEU A 58 -6.89 2.33 -6.02
N THR A 59 -6.83 1.38 -5.09
CA THR A 59 -5.60 1.10 -4.34
C THR A 59 -4.57 0.46 -5.25
N GLY A 60 -3.31 0.91 -5.19
CA GLY A 60 -2.23 0.29 -5.94
C GLY A 60 -1.91 -1.11 -5.42
N PHE A 61 -1.43 -1.98 -6.30
CA PHE A 61 -0.92 -3.30 -5.90
C PHE A 61 0.37 -3.65 -6.64
N GLN A 62 1.05 -4.68 -6.15
CA GLN A 62 2.21 -5.26 -6.82
C GLN A 62 2.13 -6.79 -6.85
N LEU A 63 2.71 -7.38 -7.89
CA LEU A 63 3.01 -8.81 -7.97
C LEU A 63 4.50 -9.02 -7.68
N LYS A 64 4.84 -10.07 -6.94
CA LYS A 64 6.22 -10.43 -6.60
C LYS A 64 6.44 -11.91 -6.86
N SER A 65 7.43 -12.26 -7.68
CA SER A 65 7.78 -13.67 -7.90
C SER A 65 8.45 -14.28 -6.67
N ARG A 66 8.34 -15.61 -6.53
CA ARG A 66 9.17 -16.36 -5.58
C ARG A 66 10.46 -16.76 -6.25
N VAL A 67 11.57 -16.61 -5.54
CA VAL A 67 12.90 -16.99 -6.03
C VAL A 67 13.62 -17.83 -4.98
N ARG A 68 14.45 -18.78 -5.43
CA ARG A 68 15.34 -19.54 -4.53
C ARG A 68 16.61 -18.76 -4.22
N GLU A 69 17.14 -18.08 -5.23
CA GLU A 69 18.34 -17.26 -5.14
C GLU A 69 18.18 -16.03 -6.04
N GLY A 70 18.90 -14.95 -5.72
CA GLY A 70 18.87 -13.70 -6.47
C GLY A 70 17.65 -12.82 -6.14
N ASN A 71 17.37 -11.90 -7.06
CA ASN A 71 16.33 -10.88 -6.86
C ASN A 71 14.99 -11.33 -7.45
N PRO A 72 13.87 -11.18 -6.72
CA PRO A 72 12.55 -11.47 -7.24
C PRO A 72 12.13 -10.42 -8.28
N MET A 73 11.38 -10.87 -9.28
CA MET A 73 10.68 -9.97 -10.20
C MET A 73 9.54 -9.29 -9.46
N VAL A 74 9.45 -7.97 -9.60
CA VAL A 74 8.36 -7.17 -9.02
C VAL A 74 7.70 -6.35 -10.12
N VAL A 75 6.39 -6.48 -10.25
CA VAL A 75 5.58 -5.72 -11.21
C VAL A 75 4.60 -4.85 -10.44
N TYR A 76 4.62 -3.55 -10.73
CA TYR A 76 3.81 -2.55 -10.03
C TYR A 76 2.59 -2.13 -10.85
N PHE A 77 1.43 -2.16 -10.20
CA PHE A 77 0.16 -1.63 -10.69
C PHE A 77 -0.31 -0.52 -9.74
N ARG A 78 0.40 0.61 -9.76
CA ARG A 78 0.16 1.76 -8.86
C ARG A 78 0.06 3.11 -9.56
N LYS A 79 0.09 3.12 -10.90
CA LYS A 79 -0.09 4.37 -11.65
C LYS A 79 -1.52 4.86 -11.42
N SER A 80 -1.68 6.13 -11.05
CA SER A 80 -2.98 6.75 -10.77
C SER A 80 -3.75 6.12 -9.60
N SER A 81 -3.06 5.53 -8.63
CA SER A 81 -3.68 5.03 -7.40
C SER A 81 -4.26 6.16 -6.55
N VAL A 82 -5.07 5.83 -5.55
CA VAL A 82 -5.60 6.82 -4.60
C VAL A 82 -4.49 7.62 -3.91
N ALA A 83 -3.39 6.96 -3.55
CA ALA A 83 -2.26 7.59 -2.89
C ALA A 83 -1.51 8.56 -3.82
N SER A 84 -1.41 8.26 -5.13
CA SER A 84 -0.78 9.19 -6.09
C SER A 84 -1.55 10.49 -6.27
N HIS A 85 -2.79 10.56 -5.77
CA HIS A 85 -3.63 11.76 -5.77
C HIS A 85 -3.69 12.45 -4.40
N MET A 86 -2.86 12.06 -3.43
CA MET A 86 -2.73 12.76 -2.15
C MET A 86 -2.20 14.17 -2.39
N ALA A 87 -2.88 15.16 -1.80
CA ALA A 87 -2.49 16.56 -1.87
C ALA A 87 -2.64 17.19 -0.47
N PRO A 88 -1.85 18.22 -0.12
CA PRO A 88 -1.81 18.82 1.21
C PRO A 88 -3.19 19.19 1.79
N ASN A 89 -4.15 19.55 0.91
CA ASN A 89 -5.47 20.02 1.31
C ASN A 89 -6.57 18.93 1.31
N LYS A 90 -6.27 17.68 0.94
CA LYS A 90 -7.27 16.59 0.97
C LYS A 90 -7.53 16.02 2.37
N GLY A 91 -6.56 16.11 3.28
CA GLY A 91 -6.63 15.51 4.62
C GLY A 91 -7.58 16.20 5.62
N ARG A 92 -8.21 17.33 5.27
CA ARG A 92 -9.14 18.04 6.17
C ARG A 92 -10.63 17.76 5.92
N ARG A 93 -10.99 17.12 4.80
CA ARG A 93 -12.39 17.10 4.32
C ARG A 93 -13.10 15.74 4.42
N LEU A 94 -12.45 14.71 4.95
CA LEU A 94 -13.06 13.38 5.11
C LEU A 94 -13.50 13.08 6.56
N GLN A 95 -13.43 14.07 7.46
CA GLN A 95 -14.12 14.06 8.76
C GLN A 95 -15.47 14.80 8.65
N ALA A 96 -16.38 14.25 7.85
CA ALA A 96 -17.81 14.53 7.84
C ALA A 96 -18.39 13.46 6.91
N GLN A 97 -19.29 12.55 7.28
CA GLN A 97 -20.14 12.26 8.43
C GLN A 97 -20.52 10.74 8.29
N PRO A 98 -21.31 10.10 9.18
CA PRO A 98 -21.47 8.64 9.23
C PRO A 98 -21.95 7.98 7.93
#